data_AF-A0A7Z9WGI8-F1
#
_entry.id   AF-A0A7Z9WGI8-F1
#
_cell.length_a   1.000
_cell.length_b   1.000
_cell.length_c   1.000
_cell.angle_alpha   90.00
_cell.angle_beta   90.00
_cell.angle_gamma   90.00
#
_symmetry.space_group_name_H-M   'P 1'
#
loop_
_entity.id
_entity.type
_entity.pdbx_description
1 polymer ?
#
loop_
_entity_poly.entity_id
_entity_poly.type
_entity_poly.pdbx_seq_one_letter_code
_entity_poly.pdbx_strand_id
1 'polypeptide(L)'
;MDLTPERYLLATVHRAENTDNFNALTNIVEAFGELSKRLPLIWPLHPRTRKSIEAAGLESRLEQFPQVKLVPPVGYFDMLALERGAAAILTDSGG
;
A
#
# COMPACT_ATOMS: atom_id res chain seq x y z
N MET A 1 -0.16 -16.52 3.32
CA MET A 1 0.70 -15.67 4.17
C MET A 1 0.24 -15.89 5.60
N ASP A 2 1.13 -16.28 6.51
CA ASP A 2 0.81 -16.33 7.95
C ASP A 2 0.73 -14.90 8.49
N LEU A 3 -0.46 -14.30 8.40
CA LEU A 3 -0.72 -12.97 8.96
C LEU A 3 -1.39 -13.13 10.32
N THR A 4 -0.77 -12.57 11.35
CA THR A 4 -1.39 -12.48 12.67
C THR A 4 -2.46 -11.39 12.64
N PRO A 5 -3.71 -11.67 13.07
CA PRO A 5 -4.77 -10.66 13.13
C PRO A 5 -4.37 -9.44 13.97
N GLU A 6 -4.85 -8.26 13.60
CA GLU A 6 -4.67 -6.97 14.28
C GLU A 6 -3.21 -6.46 14.35
N ARG A 7 -2.32 -6.93 13.47
CA ARG A 7 -0.89 -6.57 13.51
C ARG A 7 -0.33 -5.93 12.25
N TYR A 8 -1.18 -5.45 11.35
CA TYR A 8 -0.74 -4.75 10.14
C TYR A 8 -1.74 -3.71 9.67
N LEU A 9 -1.25 -2.75 8.89
CA LEU A 9 -2.03 -1.79 8.12
C LEU A 9 -2.29 -2.37 6.73
N LEU A 10 -3.49 -2.19 6.20
CA LEU A 10 -3.82 -2.53 4.82
C LEU A 10 -3.99 -1.24 4.01
N ALA A 11 -3.28 -1.10 2.90
CA ALA A 11 -3.35 0.07 2.04
C ALA A 11 -3.95 -0.25 0.67
N THR A 12 -4.82 0.61 0.15
CA THR A 12 -5.30 0.59 -1.23
C THR A 12 -5.24 1.99 -1.81
N VAL A 13 -4.62 2.14 -2.98
CA VAL A 13 -4.43 3.43 -3.66
C VAL A 13 -4.59 3.22 -5.16
N HIS A 14 -5.72 3.70 -5.69
CA HIS A 14 -6.13 3.47 -7.07
C HIS A 14 -6.67 4.70 -7.79
N ARG A 15 -6.94 5.81 -7.08
CA ARG A 15 -7.41 7.03 -7.77
C ARG A 15 -6.31 7.63 -8.62
N ALA A 16 -6.64 7.93 -9.87
CA ALA A 16 -5.71 8.55 -10.82
C ALA A 16 -5.14 9.89 -10.30
N GLU A 17 -5.93 10.67 -9.56
CA GLU A 17 -5.47 11.91 -8.92
C GLU A 17 -4.32 11.70 -7.92
N ASN A 18 -4.23 10.50 -7.34
CA ASN A 18 -3.13 10.10 -6.46
C ASN A 18 -2.02 9.39 -7.24
N THR A 19 -2.35 8.41 -8.09
CA THR A 19 -1.35 7.55 -8.75
C THR A 19 -0.67 8.21 -9.93
N ASP A 20 -1.31 9.16 -10.60
CA ASP A 20 -0.77 9.81 -11.80
C ASP A 20 -0.17 11.19 -11.47
N ASN A 21 -0.27 11.61 -10.21
CA ASN A 21 0.32 12.84 -9.70
C ASN A 21 1.59 12.53 -8.89
N PHE A 22 2.74 12.96 -9.40
CA PHE A 22 4.05 12.73 -8.79
C PHE A 22 4.12 13.17 -7.31
N ASN A 23 3.64 14.37 -7.00
CA ASN A 23 3.68 14.90 -5.63
C ASN A 23 2.76 14.13 -4.69
N ALA A 24 1.55 13.79 -5.14
CA ALA A 24 0.60 13.02 -4.35
C ALA A 24 1.13 11.61 -4.06
N LEU A 25 1.61 10.91 -5.10
CA LEU A 25 2.18 9.57 -4.96
C LEU A 25 3.41 9.56 -4.05
N THR A 26 4.30 10.55 -4.19
CA THR A 26 5.48 10.70 -3.31
C THR A 26 5.05 10.87 -1.86
N ASN A 27 4.11 11.78 -1.58
CA ASN A 27 3.61 12.00 -0.22
C ASN A 27 2.96 10.73 0.37
N ILE A 28 2.25 9.96 -0.44
CA ILE A 28 1.67 8.67 -0.02
C ILE A 28 2.76 7.67 0.34
N VAL A 29 3.78 7.52 -0.50
CA VAL A 29 4.92 6.61 -0.25
C VAL A 29 5.64 6.99 1.04
N GLU A 30 5.89 8.27 1.27
CA GLU A 30 6.49 8.77 2.51
C GLU A 30 5.62 8.48 3.74
N ALA A 31 4.32 8.79 3.66
CA ALA A 31 3.39 8.53 4.74
C ALA A 31 3.32 7.03 5.09
N PHE A 32 3.30 6.16 4.08
CA PHE A 32 3.33 4.71 4.26
C PHE A 32 4.63 4.25 4.90
N GLY A 33 5.77 4.81 4.48
CA GLY A 33 7.07 4.58 5.11
C GLY A 33 7.07 4.92 6.60
N GLU A 34 6.57 6.10 6.97
CA GLU A 34 6.47 6.54 8.37
C GLU A 34 5.53 5.66 9.20
N LEU A 35 4.36 5.32 8.67
CA LEU A 35 3.40 4.43 9.33
C LEU A 35 3.96 3.03 9.52
N SER A 36 4.74 2.54 8.54
CA SER A 36 5.35 1.22 8.58
C SER A 36 6.36 1.04 9.72
N LYS A 37 6.86 2.13 10.32
CA LYS A 37 7.72 2.10 11.51
C LYS A 37 7.00 1.60 12.76
N ARG A 38 5.66 1.70 12.81
CA ARG A 38 4.85 1.27 13.96
C ARG A 38 4.22 -0.10 13.74
N LEU A 39 3.68 -0.34 12.55
CA LEU A 39 3.05 -1.60 12.16
C LEU A 39 3.41 -1.91 10.71
N PRO A 40 3.69 -3.18 10.36
CA PRO A 40 3.83 -3.61 8.97
C PRO A 40 2.66 -3.12 8.11
N LEU A 41 2.94 -2.67 6.90
CA LEU A 41 1.93 -2.18 5.96
C LEU A 41 1.88 -3.11 4.75
N ILE A 42 0.73 -3.66 4.45
CA ILE A 42 0.47 -4.49 3.28
C ILE A 42 -0.21 -3.63 2.22
N TRP A 43 0.36 -3.57 1.03
CA TRP A 43 -0.18 -2.79 -0.08
C TRP A 43 -0.33 -3.68 -1.32
N PRO A 44 -1.54 -4.21 -1.57
CA PRO A 44 -1.87 -4.85 -2.84
C PRO A 44 -1.76 -3.84 -3.98
N LEU A 45 -0.70 -3.96 -4.77
CA LEU A 45 -0.30 -2.93 -5.73
C LEU A 45 -0.77 -3.30 -7.13
N HIS A 46 -1.74 -2.55 -7.66
CA HIS A 46 -2.21 -2.73 -9.04
C HIS A 46 -1.08 -2.46 -10.06
N PRO A 47 -0.99 -3.21 -11.17
CA PRO A 47 0.03 -2.99 -12.20
C PRO A 47 0.12 -1.55 -12.71
N ARG A 48 -1.01 -0.84 -12.74
CA ARG A 48 -1.04 0.60 -13.08
C ARG A 48 -0.25 1.42 -12.07
N THR A 49 -0.56 1.30 -10.77
CA THR A 49 0.13 2.05 -9.70
C THR A 49 1.61 1.69 -9.64
N ARG A 50 1.97 0.42 -9.88
CA ARG A 50 3.36 -0.01 -10.00
C ARG A 50 4.11 0.76 -11.10
N LYS A 51 3.54 0.86 -12.30
CA LYS A 51 4.14 1.65 -13.39
C LYS A 51 4.30 3.12 -13.01
N SER A 52 3.35 3.70 -12.27
CA SER A 52 3.48 5.08 -11.79
C SER A 52 4.62 5.26 -10.79
N ILE A 53 4.81 4.30 -9.88
CA ILE A 53 5.92 4.28 -8.92
C ILE A 53 7.27 4.18 -9.64
N GLU A 54 7.38 3.27 -10.62
CA GLU A 54 8.56 3.11 -11.48
C GLU A 54 8.85 4.40 -12.25
N ALA A 55 7.85 5.00 -12.90
CA ALA A 55 8.00 6.25 -13.65
C ALA A 55 8.37 7.45 -12.77
N ALA A 56 7.94 7.45 -11.50
CA ALA A 56 8.31 8.45 -10.50
C ALA A 56 9.69 8.19 -9.86
N GLY A 57 10.35 7.07 -10.14
CA GLY A 57 11.63 6.73 -9.51
C GLY A 57 11.53 6.45 -8.00
N LEU A 58 10.35 6.04 -7.52
CA LEU A 58 10.08 5.83 -6.09
C LEU A 58 10.44 4.41 -5.61
N GLU A 59 10.90 3.52 -6.49
CA GLU A 59 11.29 2.15 -6.13
C GLU A 59 12.39 2.13 -5.07
N SER A 60 13.49 2.85 -5.30
CA SER A 60 14.60 2.95 -4.33
C SER A 60 14.19 3.60 -3.02
N ARG A 61 13.10 4.38 -3.01
CA ARG A 61 12.55 4.95 -1.78
C ARG A 61 11.74 3.90 -1.01
N LEU A 62 10.91 3.13 -1.69
CA LEU A 62 10.16 2.02 -1.10
C LEU A 62 11.08 0.92 -0.55
N GLU A 63 12.23 0.67 -1.16
CA GLU A 63 13.26 -0.24 -0.63
C GLU A 63 13.79 0.17 0.75
N GLN A 64 13.77 1.46 1.07
CA GLN A 64 14.16 1.97 2.40
C GLN A 64 13.08 1.72 3.47
N PHE A 65 11.89 1.26 3.07
CA PHE A 65 10.78 0.95 3.95
C PHE A 65 10.49 -0.56 3.94
N PRO A 66 11.35 -1.40 4.55
CA PRO A 66 11.23 -2.86 4.47
C PRO A 66 9.95 -3.41 5.10
N GLN A 67 9.25 -2.62 5.91
CA GLN A 67 7.95 -2.95 6.52
C GLN A 67 6.75 -2.60 5.63
N VAL A 68 6.97 -1.92 4.50
CA VAL A 68 5.99 -1.77 3.42
C VAL A 68 6.09 -3.00 2.52
N LYS A 69 5.10 -3.88 2.61
CA LYS A 69 4.99 -5.12 1.84
C LYS A 69 4.12 -4.87 0.61
N LEU A 70 4.77 -4.62 -0.52
CA LEU A 70 4.10 -4.58 -1.82
C LEU A 70 3.75 -6.01 -2.23
N VAL A 71 2.47 -6.29 -2.40
CA VAL A 71 1.99 -7.60 -2.86
C VAL A 71 1.26 -7.45 -4.19
N PRO A 72 1.21 -8.50 -5.03
CA PRO A 72 0.34 -8.48 -6.20
C PRO A 72 -1.12 -8.22 -5.81
N PRO A 73 -1.97 -7.75 -6.73
CA PRO A 73 -3.41 -7.70 -6.50
C PRO A 73 -3.92 -9.05 -6.02
N VAL A 74 -4.76 -9.03 -4.99
CA VAL A 74 -5.31 -10.23 -4.36
C VAL A 74 -6.75 -10.47 -4.84
N GLY A 75 -7.23 -11.70 -4.72
CA GLY A 75 -8.61 -12.03 -5.01
C GLY A 75 -9.59 -11.41 -4.00
N TYR A 76 -10.88 -11.39 -4.34
CA TYR A 76 -11.91 -10.82 -3.48
C TYR A 76 -11.92 -11.41 -2.06
N PHE A 77 -11.89 -12.73 -1.93
CA PHE A 77 -11.90 -13.40 -0.62
C PHE A 77 -10.62 -13.12 0.20
N ASP A 78 -9.47 -13.06 -0.47
CA ASP A 78 -8.21 -12.69 0.18
C ASP A 78 -8.24 -11.25 0.66
N MET A 79 -8.82 -10.34 -0.12
CA MET A 79 -9.02 -8.95 0.29
C MET A 79 -9.93 -8.86 1.53
N LEU A 80 -11.06 -9.56 1.55
CA LEU A 80 -11.94 -9.60 2.72
C LEU A 80 -11.22 -10.14 3.97
N ALA A 81 -10.38 -11.17 3.79
CA ALA A 81 -9.58 -11.71 4.88
C ALA A 81 -8.52 -10.70 5.38
N LEU A 82 -7.90 -9.95 4.46
CA LEU A 82 -6.95 -8.89 4.79
C LEU A 82 -7.64 -7.73 5.53
N GLU A 83 -8.78 -7.27 5.03
CA GLU A 83 -9.56 -6.20 5.65
C GLU A 83 -10.00 -6.57 7.06
N ARG A 84 -10.51 -7.79 7.24
CA ARG A 84 -10.92 -8.31 8.56
C ARG A 84 -9.76 -8.43 9.55
N GLY A 85 -8.56 -8.72 9.06
CA GLY A 85 -7.37 -8.90 9.88
C GLY A 85 -6.55 -7.63 10.11
N ALA A 86 -6.84 -6.55 9.40
CA ALA A 86 -6.09 -5.30 9.49
C ALA A 86 -6.39 -4.56 10.80
N ALA A 87 -5.35 -3.96 11.39
CA ALA A 87 -5.51 -3.03 12.51
C ALA A 87 -6.15 -1.70 12.06
N ALA A 88 -5.84 -1.28 10.83
CA ALA A 88 -6.48 -0.16 10.15
C ALA A 88 -6.37 -0.32 8.63
N ILE A 89 -7.32 0.26 7.91
CA ILE A 89 -7.34 0.31 6.45
C ILE A 89 -7.09 1.76 6.01
N LEU A 90 -6.10 1.94 5.13
CA LEU A 90 -5.76 3.20 4.48
C LEU A 90 -6.23 3.10 3.04
N THR A 91 -7.26 3.86 2.67
CA THR A 91 -7.84 3.75 1.33
C THR A 91 -8.17 5.09 0.72
N ASP A 92 -7.95 5.19 -0.60
CA ASP A 92 -8.51 6.26 -1.41
C ASP A 92 -9.76 5.83 -2.18
N SER A 93 -10.21 4.58 -2.09
CA SER A 93 -11.49 4.19 -2.68
C SER A 93 -12.63 4.71 -1.81
N GLY A 94 -13.77 5.01 -2.44
CA GLY A 94 -14.92 5.65 -1.76
C GLY A 94 -15.70 4.74 -0.81
N GLY A 95 -15.23 3.52 -0.56
CA GLY A 95 -16.07 2.40 -0.10
C GLY A 95 -16.60 1.60 -1.29
#